data_AF-A0A7S0DX16-F1
#
_entry.id   AF-A0A7S0DX16-F1
#
_cell.length_a   1.000
_cell.length_b   1.000
_cell.length_c   1.000
_cell.angle_alpha   90.00
_cell.angle_beta   90.00
_cell.angle_gamma   90.00
#
_symmetry.space_group_name_H-M   'P 1'
#
loop_
_entity.id
_entity.type
_entity.pdbx_description
1 polymer ?
#
loop_
_entity_poly.entity_id
_entity_poly.type
_entity_poly.pdbx_seq_one_letter_code
_entity_poly.pdbx_strand_id
1 'polypeptide(L)'
;RKEDEAAAAAAAAEKAEGVERKKQKEKEAKALRKQRARLRSLSTGAALVADDECEALCAALSTARLDELCTGLEAQLPGDAEAARAALRAEGRAIAEQQAA
;
A
#
# COMPACT_ATOMS: atom_id res chain seq x y z
N ARG A 1 -0.85 -10.90 49.31
CA ARG A 1 -0.60 -11.89 48.22
C ARG A 1 -1.62 -11.81 47.07
N LYS A 2 -2.48 -10.78 46.96
CA LYS A 2 -3.39 -10.60 45.80
C LYS A 2 -2.96 -9.47 44.85
N GLU A 3 -1.98 -8.67 45.24
CA GLU A 3 -1.57 -7.47 44.48
C GLU A 3 -0.43 -7.75 43.48
N ASP A 4 0.36 -8.81 43.68
CA ASP A 4 1.45 -9.22 42.76
C ASP A 4 0.97 -9.88 41.46
N GLU A 5 -0.21 -10.53 41.46
CA GLU A 5 -0.68 -11.32 40.32
C GLU A 5 -1.26 -10.44 39.19
N ALA A 6 -1.84 -9.28 39.55
CA ALA A 6 -2.38 -8.33 38.58
C ALA A 6 -1.29 -7.56 37.82
N ALA A 7 -0.18 -7.22 38.48
CA ALA A 7 0.96 -6.54 37.86
C ALA A 7 1.68 -7.44 36.84
N ALA A 8 1.79 -8.74 37.11
CA ALA A 8 2.37 -9.71 36.19
C ALA A 8 1.51 -9.92 34.93
N ALA A 9 0.19 -9.89 35.06
CA ALA A 9 -0.74 -10.00 33.92
C ALA A 9 -0.71 -8.77 33.00
N ALA A 10 -0.61 -7.56 33.56
CA ALA A 10 -0.48 -6.33 32.78
C ALA A 10 0.84 -6.29 31.99
N ALA A 11 1.95 -6.68 32.61
CA ALA A 11 3.26 -6.76 31.94
C ALA A 11 3.32 -7.82 30.83
N ALA A 12 2.58 -8.92 30.97
CA ALA A 12 2.45 -9.95 29.93
C ALA A 12 1.58 -9.48 28.76
N ALA A 13 0.48 -8.77 29.03
CA ALA A 13 -0.39 -8.18 28.01
C ALA A 13 0.33 -7.10 27.20
N GLU A 14 1.12 -6.23 27.85
CA GLU A 14 1.89 -5.18 27.18
C GLU A 14 2.99 -5.76 26.27
N LYS A 15 3.65 -6.85 26.70
CA LYS A 15 4.60 -7.60 25.86
C LYS A 15 3.91 -8.31 24.69
N ALA A 16 2.74 -8.90 24.91
CA ALA A 16 1.97 -9.56 23.86
C ALA A 16 1.49 -8.55 22.80
N GLU A 17 0.91 -7.42 23.22
CA GLU A 17 0.54 -6.33 22.31
C GLU A 17 1.74 -5.78 21.54
N GLY A 18 2.90 -5.62 22.19
CA GLY A 18 4.13 -5.19 21.53
C GLY A 18 4.58 -6.15 20.43
N VAL A 19 4.41 -7.46 20.61
CA VAL A 19 4.71 -8.48 19.60
C VAL A 19 3.66 -8.50 18.48
N GLU A 20 2.38 -8.38 18.81
CA GLU A 20 1.31 -8.34 17.80
C GLU A 20 1.39 -7.11 16.90
N ARG A 21 1.65 -5.93 17.47
CA ARG A 21 1.89 -4.69 16.70
C ARG A 21 3.12 -4.80 15.81
N LYS A 22 4.21 -5.43 16.27
CA LYS A 22 5.40 -5.69 15.43
C LYS A 22 5.07 -6.64 14.28
N LYS A 23 4.34 -7.73 14.52
CA LYS A 23 3.91 -8.68 13.48
C LYS A 23 2.97 -8.04 12.46
N GLN A 24 2.06 -7.17 12.88
CA GLN A 24 1.18 -6.44 11.97
C GLN A 24 1.97 -5.51 11.04
N LYS A 25 2.90 -4.70 11.59
CA LYS A 25 3.76 -3.82 10.78
C LYS A 25 4.60 -4.57 9.76
N GLU A 26 5.12 -5.75 10.11
CA GLU A 26 5.90 -6.57 9.17
C GLU A 26 5.01 -7.14 8.04
N LYS A 27 3.78 -7.57 8.37
CA LYS A 27 2.79 -8.03 7.37
C LYS A 27 2.37 -6.91 6.44
N GLU A 28 2.11 -5.71 6.97
CA GLU A 28 1.78 -4.53 6.18
C GLU A 28 2.92 -4.14 5.24
N ALA A 29 4.16 -4.12 5.73
CA ALA A 29 5.33 -3.84 4.89
C ALA A 29 5.48 -4.85 3.75
N LYS A 30 5.22 -6.14 4.02
CA LYS A 30 5.24 -7.19 2.99
C LYS A 30 4.11 -7.02 1.96
N ALA A 31 2.90 -6.69 2.42
CA ALA A 31 1.76 -6.44 1.55
C ALA A 31 2.00 -5.22 0.64
N LEU A 32 2.52 -4.12 1.21
CA LEU A 32 2.89 -2.92 0.48
C LEU A 32 3.94 -3.22 -0.61
N ARG A 33 4.99 -3.98 -0.28
CA ARG A 33 6.01 -4.40 -1.26
C ARG A 33 5.40 -5.21 -2.41
N LYS A 34 4.48 -6.13 -2.09
CA LYS A 34 3.78 -6.94 -3.11
C LYS A 34 2.94 -6.06 -4.04
N GLN A 35 2.17 -5.10 -3.49
CA GLN A 35 1.34 -4.21 -4.29
C GLN A 35 2.17 -3.27 -5.16
N ARG A 36 3.27 -2.71 -4.63
CA ARG A 36 4.22 -1.90 -5.42
C ARG A 36 4.83 -2.68 -6.57
N ALA A 37 5.21 -3.94 -6.34
CA ALA A 37 5.73 -4.80 -7.40
C ALA A 37 4.68 -5.09 -8.47
N ARG A 38 3.42 -5.30 -8.07
CA ARG A 38 2.29 -5.51 -8.99
C ARG A 38 2.04 -4.26 -9.84
N LEU A 39 1.97 -3.08 -9.22
CA LEU A 39 1.80 -1.82 -9.94
C LEU A 39 2.93 -1.61 -10.95
N ARG A 40 4.20 -1.76 -10.54
CA ARG A 40 5.35 -1.68 -11.46
C ARG A 40 5.22 -2.65 -12.61
N SER A 41 4.87 -3.92 -12.35
CA SER A 41 4.74 -4.92 -13.42
C SER A 41 3.66 -4.55 -14.44
N LEU A 42 2.53 -4.01 -13.99
CA LEU A 42 1.44 -3.59 -14.86
C LEU A 42 1.79 -2.31 -15.64
N SER A 43 2.39 -1.33 -14.96
CA SER A 43 2.73 -0.03 -15.55
C SER A 43 3.92 -0.10 -16.52
N THR A 44 5.00 -0.80 -16.16
CA THR A 44 6.18 -0.95 -17.04
C THR A 44 5.93 -1.97 -18.13
N GLY A 45 5.26 -3.09 -17.83
CA GLY A 45 4.96 -4.13 -18.81
C GLY A 45 4.10 -3.63 -19.99
N ALA A 46 3.18 -2.71 -19.73
CA ALA A 46 2.35 -2.07 -20.75
C ALA A 46 2.79 -0.64 -21.10
N ALA A 47 3.96 -0.19 -20.61
CA ALA A 47 4.49 1.17 -20.78
C ALA A 47 3.41 2.25 -20.60
N LEU A 48 2.66 2.17 -19.49
CA LEU A 48 1.53 3.06 -19.21
C LEU A 48 2.02 4.44 -18.71
N VAL A 49 3.00 4.44 -17.82
CA VAL A 49 3.57 5.66 -17.22
C VAL A 49 5.08 5.53 -17.11
N ALA A 50 5.76 6.66 -16.89
CA ALA A 50 7.20 6.65 -16.61
C ALA A 50 7.51 5.96 -15.27
N ASP A 51 8.72 5.43 -15.13
CA ASP A 51 9.16 4.80 -13.89
C ASP A 51 9.04 5.76 -12.70
N ASP A 52 9.45 7.01 -12.87
CA ASP A 52 9.36 8.04 -11.82
C ASP A 52 7.92 8.30 -11.35
N GLU A 53 6.96 8.35 -12.28
CA GLU A 53 5.53 8.50 -11.94
C GLU A 53 5.02 7.26 -11.18
N CYS A 54 5.42 6.07 -11.63
CA CYS A 54 5.07 4.83 -10.95
C CYS A 54 5.66 4.77 -9.52
N GLU A 55 6.88 5.26 -9.33
CA GLU A 55 7.51 5.35 -8.01
C GLU A 55 6.83 6.36 -7.10
N ALA A 56 6.44 7.53 -7.62
CA ALA A 56 5.68 8.52 -6.89
C ALA A 56 4.33 7.97 -6.40
N LEU A 57 3.58 7.28 -7.28
CA LEU A 57 2.35 6.58 -6.92
C LEU A 57 2.60 5.52 -5.83
N CYS A 58 3.63 4.69 -5.99
CA CYS A 58 4.00 3.69 -5.00
C CYS A 58 4.36 4.30 -3.64
N ALA A 59 5.00 5.46 -3.63
CA ALA A 59 5.43 6.15 -2.42
C ALA A 59 4.27 6.79 -1.67
N ALA A 60 3.32 7.39 -2.39
CA ALA A 60 2.22 8.15 -1.80
C ALA A 60 0.98 7.31 -1.48
N LEU A 61 0.73 6.21 -2.19
CA LEU A 61 -0.49 5.42 -2.01
C LEU A 61 -0.40 4.38 -0.89
N SER A 62 -1.52 4.19 -0.19
CA SER A 62 -1.71 3.10 0.77
C SER A 62 -1.85 1.74 0.08
N THR A 63 -1.66 0.65 0.83
CA THR A 63 -1.83 -0.71 0.30
C THR A 63 -3.22 -0.94 -0.31
N ALA A 64 -4.27 -0.41 0.32
CA ALA A 64 -5.65 -0.54 -0.17
C ALA A 64 -5.85 0.20 -1.50
N ARG A 65 -5.33 1.44 -1.58
CA ARG A 65 -5.46 2.25 -2.79
C ARG A 65 -4.65 1.69 -3.96
N LEU A 66 -3.46 1.15 -3.68
CA LEU A 66 -2.67 0.43 -4.67
C LEU A 66 -3.40 -0.82 -5.20
N ASP A 67 -4.11 -1.55 -4.34
CA ASP A 67 -4.84 -2.76 -4.74
C ASP A 67 -6.06 -2.41 -5.63
N GLU A 68 -6.81 -1.36 -5.28
CA GLU A 68 -7.88 -0.82 -6.12
C GLU A 68 -7.36 -0.40 -7.49
N LEU A 69 -6.24 0.34 -7.51
CA LEU A 69 -5.60 0.81 -8.74
C LEU A 69 -5.15 -0.37 -9.61
N CYS A 70 -4.42 -1.33 -9.05
CA CYS A 70 -3.95 -2.51 -9.78
C CYS A 70 -5.11 -3.34 -10.33
N THR A 71 -6.17 -3.53 -9.54
CA THR A 71 -7.35 -4.28 -9.96
C THR A 71 -8.08 -3.58 -11.10
N GLY A 72 -8.21 -2.24 -11.04
CA GLY A 72 -8.76 -1.44 -12.13
C GLY A 72 -7.92 -1.53 -13.41
N LEU A 73 -6.60 -1.49 -13.29
CA LEU A 73 -5.67 -1.62 -14.43
C LEU A 73 -5.77 -3.01 -15.06
N GLU A 74 -5.77 -4.08 -14.27
CA GLU A 74 -5.93 -5.45 -14.79
C GLU A 74 -7.25 -5.66 -15.52
N ALA A 75 -8.32 -4.99 -15.09
CA ALA A 75 -9.61 -5.02 -15.77
C ALA A 75 -9.60 -4.25 -17.12
N GLN A 76 -8.78 -3.20 -17.23
CA GLN A 76 -8.70 -2.34 -18.42
C GLN A 76 -7.66 -2.81 -19.44
N LEU A 77 -6.53 -3.38 -18.99
CA LEU A 77 -5.41 -3.85 -19.81
C LEU A 77 -5.75 -4.87 -20.91
N PRO A 78 -6.78 -5.74 -20.82
CA PRO A 78 -7.15 -6.58 -21.96
C PRO A 78 -7.76 -5.82 -23.16
N GLY A 79 -8.03 -4.51 -23.07
CA GLY A 79 -8.65 -3.78 -24.17
C GLY A 79 -8.34 -2.28 -24.31
N ASP A 80 -7.96 -1.59 -23.23
CA ASP A 80 -7.79 -0.13 -23.25
C ASP A 80 -6.61 0.34 -22.40
N ALA A 81 -5.43 0.33 -23.02
CA ALA A 81 -4.23 0.88 -22.42
C ALA A 81 -4.33 2.39 -22.20
N GLU A 82 -5.09 3.14 -23.01
CA GLU A 82 -5.24 4.59 -22.83
C GLU A 82 -6.08 4.91 -21.58
N ALA A 83 -7.19 4.20 -21.37
CA ALA A 83 -7.95 4.32 -20.12
C ALA A 83 -7.09 3.99 -18.88
N ALA A 84 -6.26 2.96 -18.97
CA ALA A 84 -5.33 2.58 -17.90
C ALA A 84 -4.31 3.69 -17.62
N ARG A 85 -3.77 4.34 -18.67
CA ARG A 85 -2.89 5.52 -18.54
C ARG A 85 -3.61 6.71 -17.92
N ALA A 86 -4.85 6.98 -18.36
CA ALA A 86 -5.66 8.07 -17.84
C ALA A 86 -5.94 7.89 -16.35
N ALA A 87 -6.25 6.66 -15.90
CA ALA A 87 -6.44 6.33 -14.50
C ALA A 87 -5.18 6.59 -13.66
N LEU A 88 -4.00 6.13 -14.12
CA LEU A 88 -2.73 6.37 -13.44
C LEU A 88 -2.39 7.86 -13.33
N ARG A 89 -2.58 8.62 -14.42
CA ARG A 89 -2.34 10.07 -14.42
C ARG A 89 -3.32 10.82 -13.52
N ALA A 90 -4.59 10.40 -13.48
CA ALA A 90 -5.59 11.00 -12.61
C ALA A 90 -5.22 10.78 -11.13
N GLU A 91 -4.78 9.58 -10.76
CA GLU A 91 -4.32 9.29 -9.40
C GLU A 91 -3.06 10.09 -9.06
N GLY A 92 -2.10 10.20 -9.98
CA GLY A 92 -0.89 11.00 -9.79
C GLY A 92 -1.20 12.49 -9.53
N ARG A 93 -2.18 13.05 -10.25
CA ARG A 93 -2.66 14.42 -10.01
C ARG A 93 -3.34 14.56 -8.67
N ALA A 94 -4.23 13.63 -8.31
CA ALA A 94 -4.93 13.67 -7.02
C ALA A 94 -3.95 13.65 -5.84
N ILE A 95 -2.86 12.89 -5.94
CA ILE A 95 -1.78 12.88 -4.95
C ILE A 95 -1.06 14.22 -4.89
N ALA A 96 -0.69 14.79 -6.06
CA ALA A 96 -0.02 16.09 -6.11
C ALA A 96 -0.88 17.20 -5.50
N GLU A 97 -2.19 17.18 -5.75
CA GLU A 97 -3.15 18.12 -5.15
C GLU A 97 -3.25 17.95 -3.63
N GLN A 98 -3.31 16.71 -3.13
CA GLN A 98 -3.35 16.43 -1.68
C GLN A 98 -2.06 16.87 -0.95
N GLN A 99 -0.92 16.86 -1.64
CA GLN A 99 0.37 17.28 -1.07
C GLN A 99 0.60 18.80 -1.14
N ALA A 100 -0.14 19.51 -2.00
CA ALA A 100 -0.06 20.96 -2.16
C ALA A 100 -1.03 21.74 -1.25
N ALA A 101 -1.93 21.04 -0.54
CA ALA A 101 -2.90 21.58 0.40
C ALA A 101 -2.38 21.56 1.85
#